data_AF-A0A843HD38-F1
#
_entry.id   AF-A0A843HD38-F1
#
_cell.length_a   1.000
_cell.length_b   1.000
_cell.length_c   1.000
_cell.angle_alpha   90.00
_cell.angle_beta   90.00
_cell.angle_gamma   90.00
#
_symmetry.space_group_name_H-M   'P 1'
#
loop_
_entity.id
_entity.type
_entity.pdbx_description
1 polymer ?
#
loop_
_entity_poly.entity_id
_entity_poly.type
_entity_poly.pdbx_seq_one_letter_code
_entity_poly.pdbx_strand_id
1 'polypeptide(L)'
;MKGFDVLKVKSAVKTHNKFDLSRTHLTTMDFGEIVPMFVEETVPGDKFNIDAEYFSRMAPLAKPTYGKFSFKTCTAFVPYHQLAVDSDAWLAGKTAWEGSTPKFRHFTVNTLVDFAVEYCVDSATTTTAVTSADTYDITWTTTETQYYGKFSKRGKYWIKILNALGYALPSTMSTDADSYFYLHFGKTQLSAYPLLAFFKLYNDYMSQSQRFNSSILSSILRNVKYGLNQTGYTPATGEIIATMLHAMFANLYLNYENDYFTSAWQNPSNAINSIESITGVTVPGNVSTGVLQGYVSQSNEGDSHLVFSNNNLGQRALDFLKSFDDWVRRNNYSGSRAVQQIYSRFGIKTDDYKSHYANVLATDSIPVQVGDITSTADAGSAILGDYAGKGIMNGSKQVSCQVSDYGVILILGYFTVAPMNAYGFDRRVLRNKPLDYYNPEFDGLGADAISVGELWASPLAENEDGTQDTMNEAVFGFTERYNSYRYGRDVITGEFRDYHKDGDMNVWHTGRNLQELWADGSLVAQSTGMNTLPQTDSEYNRIFSDTSGEENHFYMTARFKVDAIRPMLNLNQVPRLGEGDTTVPRNGNVIS
;
A
#
# COMPACT_ATOMS: atom_id res chain seq x y z
N MET A 1 3.18 -45.02 -34.59
CA MET A 1 2.11 -44.64 -33.65
C MET A 1 0.79 -44.74 -34.36
N LYS A 2 -0.16 -45.51 -33.85
CA LYS A 2 -1.47 -45.61 -34.48
C LYS A 2 -2.19 -44.28 -34.23
N GLY A 3 -2.85 -43.74 -35.25
CA GLY A 3 -3.47 -42.40 -35.18
C GLY A 3 -4.56 -42.23 -34.10
N PHE A 4 -4.95 -43.30 -33.42
CA PHE A 4 -5.87 -43.30 -32.29
C PHE A 4 -5.17 -43.10 -30.93
N ASP A 5 -3.86 -43.32 -30.84
CA ASP A 5 -3.13 -43.25 -29.57
C ASP A 5 -2.91 -41.78 -29.14
N VAL A 6 -2.73 -40.86 -30.11
CA VAL A 6 -2.49 -39.44 -29.87
C VAL A 6 -3.09 -38.58 -30.99
N LEU A 7 -4.01 -37.67 -30.64
CA LEU A 7 -4.52 -36.64 -31.55
C LEU A 7 -3.66 -35.37 -31.45
N LYS A 8 -3.03 -34.97 -32.56
CA LYS A 8 -2.32 -33.68 -32.64
C LYS A 8 -3.30 -32.58 -33.04
N VAL A 9 -3.67 -31.73 -32.09
CA VAL A 9 -4.51 -30.55 -32.33
C VAL A 9 -3.60 -29.34 -32.60
N LYS A 10 -3.80 -28.66 -33.74
CA LYS A 10 -3.09 -27.41 -34.05
C LYS A 10 -3.74 -26.23 -33.30
N SER A 11 -2.96 -25.19 -33.03
CA SER A 11 -3.48 -23.95 -32.43
C SER A 11 -4.58 -23.34 -33.31
N ALA A 12 -5.62 -22.81 -32.67
CA ALA A 12 -6.70 -22.07 -33.33
C ALA A 12 -6.27 -20.65 -33.76
N VAL A 13 -5.17 -20.12 -33.21
CA VAL A 13 -4.62 -18.81 -33.56
C VAL A 13 -4.05 -18.85 -34.97
N LYS A 14 -4.56 -17.97 -35.84
CA LYS A 14 -4.16 -17.92 -37.25
C LYS A 14 -3.05 -16.90 -37.52
N THR A 15 -3.10 -15.75 -36.86
CA THR A 15 -2.19 -14.62 -37.09
C THR A 15 -1.96 -13.85 -35.80
N HIS A 16 -0.90 -13.06 -35.76
CA HIS A 16 -0.67 -12.05 -34.73
C HIS A 16 -0.62 -10.69 -35.41
N ASN A 17 -1.32 -9.71 -34.85
CA ASN A 17 -1.37 -8.35 -35.40
C ASN A 17 -1.08 -7.31 -34.32
N LYS A 18 -0.61 -6.14 -34.76
CA LYS A 18 -0.33 -5.00 -33.90
C LYS A 18 -1.59 -4.14 -33.72
N PHE A 19 -1.93 -3.85 -32.48
CA PHE A 19 -3.00 -2.95 -32.06
C PHE A 19 -2.41 -1.78 -31.29
N ASP A 20 -2.88 -0.58 -31.58
CA ASP A 20 -2.56 0.62 -30.81
C ASP A 20 -3.61 0.78 -29.70
N LEU A 21 -3.17 0.65 -28.45
CA LEU A 21 -4.00 0.80 -27.25
C LEU A 21 -3.64 2.08 -26.48
N SER A 22 -2.93 3.00 -27.12
CA SER A 22 -2.46 4.25 -26.52
C SER A 22 -3.63 5.09 -26.01
N ARG A 23 -3.50 5.58 -24.77
CA ARG A 23 -4.53 6.40 -24.12
C ARG A 23 -3.92 7.32 -23.08
N THR A 24 -4.65 8.38 -22.75
CA THR A 24 -4.27 9.31 -21.66
C THR A 24 -5.16 9.07 -20.46
N HIS A 25 -4.58 9.02 -19.28
CA HIS A 25 -5.27 9.03 -18.00
C HIS A 25 -5.03 10.38 -17.33
N LEU A 26 -6.13 11.09 -17.01
CA LEU A 26 -6.10 12.35 -16.28
C LEU A 26 -6.67 12.09 -14.88
N THR A 27 -5.92 12.44 -13.85
CA THR A 27 -6.33 12.17 -12.47
C THR A 27 -5.78 13.23 -11.52
N THR A 28 -6.32 13.23 -10.31
CA THR A 28 -5.81 14.03 -9.21
C THR A 28 -5.46 13.11 -8.05
N MET A 29 -4.39 13.41 -7.32
CA MET A 29 -3.92 12.56 -6.23
C MET A 29 -3.50 13.39 -5.02
N ASP A 30 -3.48 12.78 -3.86
CA ASP A 30 -2.89 13.33 -2.65
C ASP A 30 -1.78 12.43 -2.10
N PHE A 31 -1.05 12.90 -1.10
CA PHE A 31 -0.07 12.07 -0.40
C PHE A 31 -0.75 10.87 0.27
N GLY A 32 -0.18 9.67 0.09
CA GLY A 32 -0.72 8.43 0.69
C GLY A 32 -1.72 7.68 -0.18
N GLU A 33 -2.16 8.27 -1.27
CA GLU A 33 -3.03 7.60 -2.25
C GLU A 33 -2.22 6.73 -3.22
N ILE A 34 -2.75 5.54 -3.50
CA ILE A 34 -2.25 4.56 -4.46
C ILE A 34 -3.31 4.39 -5.55
N VAL A 35 -3.02 4.87 -6.75
CA VAL A 35 -4.00 4.90 -7.85
C VAL A 35 -3.55 3.99 -8.99
N PRO A 36 -4.42 3.12 -9.54
CA PRO A 36 -4.13 2.40 -10.78
C PRO A 36 -4.23 3.37 -11.97
N MET A 37 -3.11 3.66 -12.62
CA MET A 37 -3.02 4.63 -13.71
C MET A 37 -3.26 4.00 -15.08
N PHE A 38 -2.92 2.71 -15.22
CA PHE A 38 -3.14 1.94 -16.44
C PHE A 38 -3.60 0.53 -16.08
N VAL A 39 -4.63 0.05 -16.80
CA VAL A 39 -5.23 -1.26 -16.61
C VAL A 39 -5.58 -1.81 -17.99
N GLU A 40 -5.09 -3.00 -18.31
CA GLU A 40 -5.44 -3.67 -19.57
C GLU A 40 -5.48 -5.18 -19.35
N GLU A 41 -6.55 -5.81 -19.84
CA GLU A 41 -6.70 -7.26 -19.84
C GLU A 41 -5.77 -7.90 -20.89
N THR A 42 -5.18 -9.03 -20.53
CA THR A 42 -4.22 -9.73 -21.39
C THR A 42 -4.79 -11.04 -21.90
N VAL A 43 -4.43 -11.38 -23.13
CA VAL A 43 -4.69 -12.69 -23.71
C VAL A 43 -3.38 -13.50 -23.77
N PRO A 44 -3.43 -14.83 -23.54
CA PRO A 44 -2.28 -15.71 -23.72
C PRO A 44 -1.59 -15.50 -25.07
N GLY A 45 -0.30 -15.18 -25.04
CA GLY A 45 0.51 -14.89 -26.24
C GLY A 45 0.64 -13.42 -26.60
N ASP A 46 -0.01 -12.52 -25.87
CA ASP A 46 0.13 -11.07 -26.06
C ASP A 46 1.56 -10.60 -25.77
N LYS A 47 2.02 -9.62 -26.56
CA LYS A 47 3.25 -8.86 -26.28
C LYS A 47 2.91 -7.38 -26.17
N PHE A 48 3.28 -6.76 -25.07
CA PHE A 48 3.06 -5.34 -24.81
C PHE A 48 4.38 -4.59 -24.83
N ASN A 49 4.39 -3.46 -25.54
CA ASN A 49 5.39 -2.41 -25.38
C ASN A 49 4.66 -1.15 -24.93
N ILE A 50 4.89 -0.74 -23.69
CA ILE A 50 4.26 0.39 -23.03
C ILE A 50 5.32 1.46 -22.80
N ASP A 51 5.11 2.65 -23.32
CA ASP A 51 5.89 3.83 -23.00
C ASP A 51 4.98 4.81 -22.25
N ALA A 52 5.28 5.02 -20.96
CA ALA A 52 4.47 5.81 -20.05
C ALA A 52 5.16 7.15 -19.79
N GLU A 53 4.52 8.26 -20.14
CA GLU A 53 4.95 9.62 -19.84
C GLU A 53 4.06 10.19 -18.73
N TYR A 54 4.68 10.74 -17.69
CA TYR A 54 4.01 11.29 -16.52
C TYR A 54 4.34 12.77 -16.37
N PHE A 55 3.29 13.59 -16.28
CA PHE A 55 3.43 15.01 -15.99
C PHE A 55 2.46 15.38 -14.88
N SER A 56 2.97 16.01 -13.82
CA SER A 56 2.17 16.45 -12.69
C SER A 56 2.48 17.89 -12.31
N ARG A 57 1.43 18.62 -11.95
CA ARG A 57 1.50 19.94 -11.30
C ARG A 57 0.98 19.81 -9.88
N MET A 58 1.51 20.64 -9.01
CA MET A 58 1.02 20.74 -7.63
C MET A 58 0.08 21.94 -7.47
N ALA A 59 -0.83 21.84 -6.50
CA ALA A 59 -1.52 22.98 -5.94
C ALA A 59 -0.48 24.00 -5.41
N PRO A 60 -0.84 25.30 -5.34
CA PRO A 60 0.08 26.33 -4.85
C PRO A 60 0.63 25.98 -3.47
N LEU A 61 1.94 26.06 -3.30
CA LEU A 61 2.59 25.82 -2.02
C LEU A 61 2.66 27.13 -1.24
N ALA A 62 2.41 27.08 0.07
CA ALA A 62 2.50 28.24 0.94
C ALA A 62 3.91 28.87 0.91
N LYS A 63 4.95 28.02 0.86
CA LYS A 63 6.37 28.39 0.73
C LYS A 63 7.10 27.37 -0.16
N PRO A 64 8.25 27.73 -0.77
CA PRO A 64 9.07 26.77 -1.50
C PRO A 64 9.74 25.80 -0.52
N THR A 65 9.01 24.73 -0.19
CA THR A 65 9.43 23.73 0.81
C THR A 65 10.75 23.05 0.43
N TYR A 66 11.59 22.76 1.43
CA TYR A 66 12.79 21.93 1.30
C TYR A 66 12.49 20.44 1.44
N GLY A 67 11.24 20.10 1.75
CA GLY A 67 10.75 18.73 1.85
C GLY A 67 11.00 17.94 0.56
N LYS A 68 11.44 16.69 0.69
CA LYS A 68 11.68 15.78 -0.43
C LYS A 68 10.52 14.82 -0.57
N PHE A 69 9.90 14.80 -1.75
CA PHE A 69 8.87 13.84 -2.12
C PHE A 69 9.03 13.42 -3.58
N SER A 70 8.59 12.20 -3.87
CA SER A 70 8.77 11.55 -5.17
C SER A 70 7.51 10.83 -5.60
N PHE A 71 7.29 10.79 -6.91
CA PHE A 71 6.28 9.94 -7.51
C PHE A 71 6.90 8.59 -7.86
N LYS A 72 6.28 7.51 -7.40
CA LYS A 72 6.74 6.15 -7.67
C LYS A 72 5.69 5.42 -8.48
N THR A 73 6.17 4.56 -9.40
CA THR A 73 5.30 3.69 -10.18
C THR A 73 5.72 2.24 -10.08
N CYS A 74 4.74 1.34 -10.10
CA CYS A 74 4.94 -0.10 -10.13
C CYS A 74 4.11 -0.71 -11.25
N THR A 75 4.78 -1.25 -12.26
CA THR A 75 4.15 -1.98 -13.36
C THR A 75 4.24 -3.47 -13.10
N ALA A 76 3.10 -4.16 -13.10
CA ALA A 76 3.06 -5.59 -12.88
C ALA A 76 1.99 -6.27 -13.73
N PHE A 77 2.20 -7.56 -13.97
CA PHE A 77 1.25 -8.47 -14.58
C PHE A 77 0.70 -9.43 -13.52
N VAL A 78 -0.62 -9.49 -13.40
CA VAL A 78 -1.33 -10.37 -12.46
C VAL A 78 -2.14 -11.41 -13.24
N PRO A 79 -1.72 -12.69 -13.26
CA PRO A 79 -2.50 -13.77 -13.84
C PRO A 79 -3.79 -14.05 -13.08
N TYR A 80 -4.86 -14.43 -13.78
CA TYR A 80 -6.16 -14.74 -13.14
C TYR A 80 -6.12 -15.97 -12.23
N HIS A 81 -5.30 -16.98 -12.54
CA HIS A 81 -5.11 -18.15 -11.67
C HIS A 81 -4.57 -17.81 -10.28
N GLN A 82 -3.89 -16.66 -10.14
CA GLN A 82 -3.44 -16.19 -8.83
C GLN A 82 -4.58 -15.60 -7.99
N LEU A 83 -5.63 -15.08 -8.65
CA LEU A 83 -6.79 -14.46 -8.02
C LEU A 83 -7.85 -15.49 -7.63
N ALA A 84 -8.05 -16.52 -8.45
CA ALA A 84 -8.94 -17.64 -8.16
C ALA A 84 -8.42 -18.92 -8.82
N VAL A 85 -8.35 -20.02 -8.07
CA VAL A 85 -7.75 -21.28 -8.56
C VAL A 85 -8.59 -21.89 -9.70
N ASP A 86 -9.89 -21.66 -9.69
CA ASP A 86 -10.85 -22.16 -10.68
C ASP A 86 -11.03 -21.24 -11.91
N SER A 87 -10.33 -20.10 -11.95
CA SER A 87 -10.48 -19.10 -13.03
C SER A 87 -10.13 -19.66 -14.41
N ASP A 88 -9.05 -20.43 -14.54
CA ASP A 88 -8.66 -21.04 -15.82
C ASP A 88 -9.71 -22.04 -16.32
N ALA A 89 -10.32 -22.79 -15.40
CA ALA A 89 -11.40 -23.70 -15.72
C ALA A 89 -12.66 -22.97 -16.16
N TRP A 90 -12.98 -21.84 -15.51
CA TRP A 90 -14.08 -20.96 -15.89
C TRP A 90 -13.86 -20.34 -17.29
N LEU A 91 -12.67 -19.80 -17.57
CA LEU A 91 -12.29 -19.23 -18.86
C LEU A 91 -12.30 -20.28 -19.98
N ALA A 92 -11.97 -21.54 -19.65
CA ALA A 92 -12.07 -22.67 -20.56
C ALA A 92 -13.52 -23.18 -20.76
N GLY A 93 -14.51 -22.56 -20.12
CA GLY A 93 -15.93 -22.93 -20.23
C GLY A 93 -16.29 -24.27 -19.59
N LYS A 94 -15.55 -24.71 -18.57
CA LYS A 94 -15.80 -25.98 -17.88
C LYS A 94 -16.96 -25.84 -16.90
N THR A 95 -17.85 -26.84 -16.89
CA THR A 95 -18.95 -26.94 -15.92
C THR A 95 -18.55 -27.63 -14.61
N ALA A 96 -17.44 -28.37 -14.63
CA ALA A 96 -16.86 -29.04 -13.47
C ALA A 96 -15.32 -28.99 -13.54
N TRP A 97 -14.69 -28.77 -12.39
CA TRP A 97 -13.25 -28.74 -12.18
C TRP A 97 -12.94 -29.26 -10.77
N GLU A 98 -12.13 -30.31 -10.68
CA GLU A 98 -11.73 -30.95 -9.41
C GLU A 98 -12.93 -31.28 -8.47
N GLY A 99 -14.08 -31.63 -9.04
CA GLY A 99 -15.30 -31.97 -8.27
C GLY A 99 -16.13 -30.76 -7.83
N SER A 100 -15.77 -29.54 -8.23
CA SER A 100 -16.51 -28.30 -7.98
C SER A 100 -16.94 -27.63 -9.28
N THR A 101 -17.94 -26.75 -9.25
CA THR A 101 -18.31 -25.91 -10.40
C THR A 101 -17.47 -24.63 -10.38
N PRO A 102 -16.67 -24.34 -11.42
CA PRO A 102 -15.94 -23.08 -11.52
C PRO A 102 -16.86 -21.87 -11.44
N LYS A 103 -16.42 -20.82 -10.75
CA LYS A 103 -17.23 -19.63 -10.48
C LYS A 103 -16.51 -18.36 -10.92
N PHE A 104 -17.26 -17.46 -11.54
CA PHE A 104 -16.80 -16.12 -11.88
C PHE A 104 -16.87 -15.21 -10.66
N ARG A 105 -15.77 -14.51 -10.38
CA ARG A 105 -15.74 -13.51 -9.29
C ARG A 105 -16.33 -12.20 -9.79
N HIS A 106 -17.43 -11.78 -9.19
CA HIS A 106 -18.18 -10.61 -9.62
C HIS A 106 -18.77 -9.87 -8.44
N PHE A 107 -19.16 -8.62 -8.70
CA PHE A 107 -20.09 -7.87 -7.88
C PHE A 107 -21.18 -7.31 -8.80
N THR A 108 -22.31 -6.90 -8.23
CA THR A 108 -23.38 -6.29 -9.00
C THR A 108 -23.26 -4.77 -9.00
N VAL A 109 -23.93 -4.09 -9.92
CA VAL A 109 -24.02 -2.63 -9.90
C VAL A 109 -24.64 -2.15 -8.58
N ASN A 110 -25.65 -2.86 -8.06
CA ASN A 110 -26.25 -2.56 -6.76
C ASN A 110 -25.22 -2.62 -5.64
N THR A 111 -24.34 -3.63 -5.64
CA THR A 111 -23.26 -3.71 -4.65
C THR A 111 -22.37 -2.45 -4.66
N LEU A 112 -22.05 -1.90 -5.83
CA LEU A 112 -21.26 -0.68 -5.92
C LEU A 112 -22.05 0.57 -5.50
N VAL A 113 -23.35 0.61 -5.78
CA VAL A 113 -24.26 1.66 -5.30
C VAL A 113 -24.29 1.65 -3.77
N ASP A 114 -24.54 0.48 -3.18
CA ASP A 114 -24.58 0.29 -1.72
C ASP A 114 -23.25 0.68 -1.09
N PHE A 115 -22.13 0.27 -1.71
CA PHE A 115 -20.79 0.67 -1.27
C PHE A 115 -20.58 2.19 -1.30
N ALA A 116 -21.02 2.87 -2.36
CA ALA A 116 -20.91 4.31 -2.49
C ALA A 116 -21.76 5.05 -1.44
N VAL A 117 -23.03 4.65 -1.29
CA VAL A 117 -23.98 5.31 -0.38
C VAL A 117 -23.63 5.04 1.10
N GLU A 118 -23.30 3.80 1.45
CA GLU A 118 -23.08 3.39 2.85
C GLU A 118 -21.69 3.77 3.37
N TYR A 119 -20.65 3.71 2.52
CA TYR A 119 -19.26 3.85 2.98
C TYR A 119 -18.46 4.99 2.36
N CYS A 120 -18.94 5.63 1.28
CA CYS A 120 -18.20 6.73 0.64
C CYS A 120 -18.76 8.12 0.97
N VAL A 121 -20.06 8.21 1.29
CA VAL A 121 -20.72 9.47 1.72
C VAL A 121 -20.33 9.81 3.16
N ASP A 122 -20.18 11.09 3.47
CA ASP A 122 -19.88 11.55 4.84
C ASP A 122 -21.06 11.25 5.79
N SER A 123 -20.78 10.63 6.93
CA SER A 123 -21.73 10.26 7.98
C SER A 123 -22.56 11.44 8.51
N ALA A 124 -22.04 12.67 8.42
CA ALA A 124 -22.80 13.88 8.78
C ALA A 124 -23.87 14.25 7.73
N THR A 125 -23.67 13.87 6.47
CA THR A 125 -24.57 14.16 5.34
C THR A 125 -25.64 13.09 5.10
N THR A 126 -25.46 11.88 5.62
CA THR A 126 -26.47 10.79 5.49
C THR A 126 -27.76 11.05 6.27
N THR A 127 -27.75 12.00 7.23
CA THR A 127 -28.91 12.33 8.07
C THR A 127 -29.62 13.64 7.70
N THR A 128 -29.05 14.44 6.80
CA THR A 128 -29.61 15.74 6.41
C THR A 128 -29.82 15.78 4.91
N ALA A 129 -31.06 16.01 4.46
CA ALA A 129 -31.35 16.19 3.03
C ALA A 129 -30.63 17.44 2.53
N VAL A 130 -29.49 17.26 1.85
CA VAL A 130 -28.80 18.34 1.15
C VAL A 130 -29.76 18.84 0.06
N THR A 131 -29.98 20.15 -0.02
CA THR A 131 -30.94 20.72 -0.97
C THR A 131 -30.32 20.81 -2.36
N SER A 132 -31.14 20.84 -3.42
CA SER A 132 -30.68 20.92 -4.82
C SER A 132 -29.86 22.18 -5.15
N ALA A 133 -29.75 23.14 -4.22
CA ALA A 133 -28.94 24.35 -4.34
C ALA A 133 -27.46 24.13 -3.96
N ASP A 134 -27.14 23.06 -3.23
CA ASP A 134 -25.79 22.75 -2.79
C ASP A 134 -25.07 21.80 -3.78
N THR A 135 -23.74 21.91 -3.88
CA THR A 135 -22.94 21.02 -4.72
C THR A 135 -22.96 19.58 -4.16
N TYR A 136 -23.41 18.61 -4.97
CA TYR A 136 -23.49 17.19 -4.61
C TYR A 136 -22.65 16.33 -5.56
N ASP A 137 -22.16 15.18 -5.05
CA ASP A 137 -21.39 14.22 -5.84
C ASP A 137 -22.27 13.05 -6.33
N ILE A 138 -23.26 12.65 -5.53
CA ILE A 138 -24.14 11.52 -5.80
C ILE A 138 -25.58 11.83 -5.37
N THR A 139 -26.54 11.27 -6.11
CA THR A 139 -27.95 11.28 -5.74
C THR A 139 -28.52 9.87 -5.73
N TRP A 140 -29.32 9.56 -4.73
CA TRP A 140 -30.05 8.30 -4.66
C TRP A 140 -31.50 8.50 -4.20
N THR A 141 -32.39 7.61 -4.62
CA THR A 141 -33.81 7.64 -4.24
C THR A 141 -34.14 6.45 -3.35
N THR A 142 -34.87 6.68 -2.26
CA THR A 142 -35.51 5.62 -1.45
C THR A 142 -37.02 5.79 -1.44
N THR A 143 -37.74 4.79 -1.94
CA THR A 143 -39.21 4.67 -2.00
C THR A 143 -39.90 5.82 -2.76
N GLU A 144 -39.75 7.08 -2.35
CA GLU A 144 -40.20 8.29 -3.08
C GLU A 144 -39.35 9.57 -2.79
N THR A 145 -38.35 9.51 -1.90
CA THR A 145 -37.53 10.67 -1.51
C THR A 145 -36.16 10.63 -2.18
N GLN A 146 -35.75 11.74 -2.82
CA GLN A 146 -34.42 11.90 -3.38
C GLN A 146 -33.46 12.49 -2.34
N TYR A 147 -32.34 11.82 -2.14
CA TYR A 147 -31.24 12.24 -1.29
C TYR A 147 -30.07 12.73 -2.15
N TYR A 148 -29.33 13.68 -1.59
CA TYR A 148 -28.14 14.26 -2.17
C TYR A 148 -27.02 14.07 -1.17
N GLY A 149 -25.89 13.50 -1.63
CA GLY A 149 -24.74 13.22 -0.79
C GLY A 149 -23.45 13.78 -1.39
N LYS A 150 -22.55 14.13 -0.48
CA LYS A 150 -21.18 14.52 -0.81
C LYS A 150 -20.24 13.41 -0.36
N PHE A 151 -19.27 13.06 -1.19
CA PHE A 151 -18.30 12.05 -0.82
C PHE A 151 -17.33 12.61 0.22
N SER A 152 -17.05 11.83 1.25
CA SER A 152 -15.90 12.06 2.13
C SER A 152 -14.60 12.01 1.33
N LYS A 153 -13.50 12.61 1.80
CA LYS A 153 -12.19 12.53 1.13
C LYS A 153 -11.79 11.08 0.83
N ARG A 154 -12.05 10.18 1.77
CA ARG A 154 -11.79 8.74 1.65
C ARG A 154 -12.71 8.07 0.63
N GLY A 155 -13.99 8.45 0.60
CA GLY A 155 -14.93 8.02 -0.42
C GLY A 155 -14.50 8.44 -1.83
N LYS A 156 -14.09 9.72 -2.00
CA LYS A 156 -13.57 10.24 -3.29
C LYS A 156 -12.37 9.42 -3.76
N TYR A 157 -11.45 9.07 -2.87
CA TYR A 157 -10.30 8.21 -3.17
C TYR A 157 -10.72 6.81 -3.65
N TRP A 158 -11.66 6.16 -2.98
CA TRP A 158 -12.11 4.82 -3.36
C TRP A 158 -12.88 4.80 -4.68
N ILE A 159 -13.78 5.77 -4.89
CA ILE A 159 -14.48 5.94 -6.17
C ILE A 159 -13.50 6.25 -7.30
N LYS A 160 -12.44 7.04 -7.04
CA LYS A 160 -11.36 7.30 -8.00
C LYS A 160 -10.67 6.01 -8.44
N ILE A 161 -10.34 5.10 -7.52
CA ILE A 161 -9.78 3.77 -7.86
C ILE A 161 -10.76 2.97 -8.71
N LEU A 162 -12.03 2.92 -8.33
CA LEU A 162 -13.06 2.18 -9.09
C LEU A 162 -13.19 2.72 -10.51
N ASN A 163 -13.29 4.03 -10.68
CA ASN A 163 -13.34 4.69 -11.99
C ASN A 163 -12.08 4.42 -12.82
N ALA A 164 -10.90 4.46 -12.20
CA ALA A 164 -9.63 4.19 -12.87
C ALA A 164 -9.48 2.73 -13.32
N LEU A 165 -10.10 1.79 -12.62
CA LEU A 165 -10.22 0.38 -13.02
C LEU A 165 -11.32 0.13 -14.07
N GLY A 166 -12.11 1.14 -14.43
CA GLY A 166 -13.19 1.05 -15.43
C GLY A 166 -14.59 0.82 -14.86
N TYR A 167 -14.76 0.84 -13.54
CA TYR A 167 -16.07 0.76 -12.87
C TYR A 167 -16.67 2.16 -12.71
N ALA A 168 -17.13 2.76 -13.81
CA ALA A 168 -17.76 4.07 -13.78
C ALA A 168 -19.18 3.98 -13.19
N LEU A 169 -19.41 4.61 -12.04
CA LEU A 169 -20.73 4.69 -11.42
C LEU A 169 -21.60 5.76 -12.11
N PRO A 170 -22.90 5.49 -12.35
CA PRO A 170 -23.83 6.51 -12.85
C PRO A 170 -24.04 7.63 -11.82
N SER A 171 -24.23 8.86 -12.31
CA SER A 171 -24.42 10.06 -11.48
C SER A 171 -25.72 10.05 -10.67
N THR A 172 -26.73 9.32 -11.15
CA THR A 172 -28.03 9.18 -10.48
C THR A 172 -28.30 7.69 -10.30
N MET A 173 -28.56 7.30 -9.05
CA MET A 173 -28.73 5.92 -8.65
C MET A 173 -30.07 5.76 -7.92
N SER A 174 -30.52 4.52 -7.74
CA SER A 174 -31.69 4.23 -6.91
C SER A 174 -31.40 3.01 -6.06
N THR A 175 -31.52 3.16 -4.76
CA THR A 175 -31.42 2.08 -3.77
C THR A 175 -32.78 1.45 -3.47
N ASP A 176 -33.85 2.02 -4.03
CA ASP A 176 -35.18 1.44 -3.93
C ASP A 176 -35.28 0.13 -4.73
N ALA A 177 -35.64 -0.94 -4.02
CA ALA A 177 -35.72 -2.29 -4.55
C ALA A 177 -36.69 -2.44 -5.73
N ASP A 178 -37.72 -1.57 -5.77
CA ASP A 178 -38.77 -1.59 -6.80
C ASP A 178 -38.49 -0.66 -7.99
N SER A 179 -37.42 0.13 -7.93
CA SER A 179 -37.07 1.06 -9.00
C SER A 179 -36.61 0.35 -10.28
N TYR A 180 -36.90 0.93 -11.45
CA TYR A 180 -36.48 0.38 -12.75
C TYR A 180 -34.96 0.18 -12.82
N PHE A 181 -34.20 1.15 -12.28
CA PHE A 181 -32.74 1.08 -12.20
C PHE A 181 -32.27 -0.14 -11.41
N TYR A 182 -32.77 -0.31 -10.18
CA TYR A 182 -32.39 -1.40 -9.30
C TYR A 182 -32.74 -2.79 -9.88
N LEU A 183 -33.91 -2.89 -10.53
CA LEU A 183 -34.40 -4.16 -11.10
C LEU A 183 -33.67 -4.57 -12.39
N HIS A 184 -33.30 -3.63 -13.25
CA HIS A 184 -32.74 -3.93 -14.59
C HIS A 184 -31.24 -3.72 -14.68
N PHE A 185 -30.73 -2.58 -14.20
CA PHE A 185 -29.31 -2.25 -14.25
C PHE A 185 -28.57 -2.75 -13.01
N GLY A 186 -29.23 -2.71 -11.85
CA GLY A 186 -28.68 -3.07 -10.55
C GLY A 186 -28.14 -4.50 -10.47
N LYS A 187 -28.79 -5.45 -11.14
CA LYS A 187 -28.39 -6.88 -11.18
C LYS A 187 -27.30 -7.20 -12.20
N THR A 188 -26.82 -6.21 -12.96
CA THR A 188 -25.75 -6.44 -13.94
C THR A 188 -24.48 -6.88 -13.22
N GLN A 189 -23.94 -8.04 -13.60
CA GLN A 189 -22.71 -8.58 -13.03
C GLN A 189 -21.50 -7.91 -13.67
N LEU A 190 -20.62 -7.36 -12.85
CA LEU A 190 -19.36 -6.76 -13.26
C LEU A 190 -18.21 -7.68 -12.84
N SER A 191 -17.19 -7.80 -13.70
CA SER A 191 -16.00 -8.59 -13.39
C SER A 191 -15.26 -8.01 -12.19
N ALA A 192 -14.97 -8.80 -11.17
CA ALA A 192 -14.16 -8.37 -10.04
C ALA A 192 -12.65 -8.50 -10.28
N TYR A 193 -12.23 -9.10 -11.40
CA TYR A 193 -10.81 -9.43 -11.62
C TYR A 193 -9.86 -8.22 -11.65
N PRO A 194 -10.15 -7.10 -12.34
CA PRO A 194 -9.31 -5.90 -12.29
C PRO A 194 -9.11 -5.37 -10.86
N LEU A 195 -10.18 -5.32 -10.06
CA LEU A 195 -10.12 -4.88 -8.67
C LEU A 195 -9.33 -5.85 -7.78
N LEU A 196 -9.56 -7.16 -7.92
CA LEU A 196 -8.82 -8.18 -7.19
C LEU A 196 -7.33 -8.17 -7.58
N ALA A 197 -7.00 -7.91 -8.85
CA ALA A 197 -5.63 -7.77 -9.33
C ALA A 197 -4.93 -6.56 -8.67
N PHE A 198 -5.61 -5.42 -8.55
CA PHE A 198 -5.11 -4.25 -7.84
C PHE A 198 -4.77 -4.58 -6.38
N PHE A 199 -5.71 -5.18 -5.65
CA PHE A 199 -5.49 -5.55 -4.25
C PHE A 199 -4.43 -6.63 -4.08
N LYS A 200 -4.33 -7.59 -5.00
CA LYS A 200 -3.27 -8.60 -5.00
C LYS A 200 -1.90 -7.99 -5.15
N LEU A 201 -1.73 -7.10 -6.13
CA LEU A 201 -0.47 -6.40 -6.39
C LEU A 201 -0.04 -5.56 -5.18
N TYR A 202 -0.98 -4.79 -4.61
CA TYR A 202 -0.72 -4.03 -3.38
C TYR A 202 -0.34 -4.95 -2.22
N ASN A 203 -1.11 -6.00 -1.95
CA ASN A 203 -0.85 -6.89 -0.83
C ASN A 203 0.52 -7.58 -0.96
N ASP A 204 0.88 -8.01 -2.16
CA ASP A 204 2.13 -8.72 -2.42
C ASP A 204 3.39 -7.87 -2.27
N TYR A 205 3.34 -6.58 -2.63
CA TYR A 205 4.57 -5.78 -2.75
C TYR A 205 4.57 -4.51 -1.91
N MET A 206 3.41 -3.96 -1.57
CA MET A 206 3.29 -2.69 -0.87
C MET A 206 2.86 -2.82 0.58
N SER A 207 2.17 -3.91 0.95
CA SER A 207 1.83 -4.18 2.35
C SER A 207 3.06 -4.48 3.21
N GLN A 208 2.95 -4.23 4.51
CA GLN A 208 4.04 -4.48 5.47
C GLN A 208 4.40 -5.97 5.51
N SER A 209 5.66 -6.28 5.22
CA SER A 209 6.15 -7.67 5.14
C SER A 209 6.07 -8.42 6.48
N GLN A 210 6.17 -7.70 7.61
CA GLN A 210 6.12 -8.29 8.96
C GLN A 210 4.69 -8.66 9.40
N ARG A 211 3.67 -7.97 8.87
CA ARG A 211 2.25 -8.17 9.20
C ARG A 211 1.47 -8.85 8.08
N PHE A 212 2.16 -9.34 7.05
CA PHE A 212 1.51 -9.88 5.85
C PHE A 212 0.58 -11.06 6.18
N ASN A 213 0.98 -11.96 7.11
CA ASN A 213 0.18 -13.14 7.47
C ASN A 213 -1.04 -12.81 8.33
N SER A 214 -0.97 -11.73 9.12
CA SER A 214 -2.05 -11.29 10.02
C SER A 214 -2.94 -10.20 9.40
N SER A 215 -2.64 -9.75 8.18
CA SER A 215 -3.39 -8.72 7.48
C SER A 215 -4.80 -9.20 7.10
N ILE A 216 -5.81 -8.37 7.38
CA ILE A 216 -7.21 -8.60 6.98
C ILE A 216 -7.30 -8.77 5.46
N LEU A 217 -6.55 -7.96 4.71
CA LEU A 217 -6.54 -8.03 3.24
C LEU A 217 -5.99 -9.37 2.72
N SER A 218 -4.89 -9.87 3.30
CA SER A 218 -4.33 -11.18 2.95
C SER A 218 -5.34 -12.31 3.20
N SER A 219 -6.07 -12.24 4.31
CA SER A 219 -7.12 -13.22 4.65
C SER A 219 -8.27 -13.18 3.63
N ILE A 220 -8.76 -11.98 3.29
CA ILE A 220 -9.81 -11.80 2.28
C ILE A 220 -9.38 -12.36 0.92
N LEU A 221 -8.20 -11.97 0.43
CA LEU A 221 -7.69 -12.42 -0.88
C LEU A 221 -7.49 -13.94 -0.91
N ARG A 222 -7.02 -14.54 0.18
CA ARG A 222 -6.89 -16.00 0.32
C ARG A 222 -8.26 -16.68 0.24
N ASN A 223 -9.26 -16.17 0.95
CA ASN A 223 -10.58 -16.78 1.00
C ASN A 223 -11.33 -16.64 -0.34
N VAL A 224 -11.17 -15.51 -1.03
CA VAL A 224 -11.67 -15.34 -2.40
C VAL A 224 -10.98 -16.32 -3.35
N LYS A 225 -9.65 -16.48 -3.26
CA LYS A 225 -8.88 -17.38 -4.12
C LYS A 225 -9.32 -18.83 -4.03
N TYR A 226 -9.52 -19.34 -2.82
CA TYR A 226 -9.87 -20.74 -2.57
C TYR A 226 -11.39 -21.00 -2.45
N GLY A 227 -12.22 -19.96 -2.61
CA GLY A 227 -13.68 -20.13 -2.47
C GLY A 227 -14.13 -20.47 -1.04
N LEU A 228 -13.47 -19.90 -0.03
CA LEU A 228 -13.79 -20.12 1.38
C LEU A 228 -14.80 -19.08 1.88
N ASN A 229 -15.62 -19.45 2.86
CA ASN A 229 -16.58 -18.51 3.48
C ASN A 229 -15.84 -17.35 4.16
N GLN A 230 -16.24 -16.12 3.84
CA GLN A 230 -15.72 -14.87 4.40
C GLN A 230 -16.89 -13.89 4.49
N THR A 231 -16.92 -13.04 5.53
CA THR A 231 -17.91 -11.96 5.62
C THR A 231 -17.86 -11.10 4.37
N GLY A 232 -18.98 -11.05 3.65
CA GLY A 232 -19.10 -10.27 2.43
C GLY A 232 -18.69 -10.98 1.14
N TYR A 233 -18.48 -12.30 1.17
CA TYR A 233 -18.25 -13.13 -0.01
C TYR A 233 -19.13 -14.37 0.01
N THR A 234 -19.78 -14.68 -1.11
CA THR A 234 -20.63 -15.88 -1.24
C THR A 234 -19.96 -16.90 -2.16
N PRO A 235 -19.33 -17.97 -1.64
CA PRO A 235 -18.61 -18.94 -2.46
C PRO A 235 -19.46 -19.68 -3.49
N ALA A 236 -20.74 -19.89 -3.19
CA ALA A 236 -21.67 -20.62 -4.07
C ALA A 236 -21.89 -19.91 -5.41
N THR A 237 -21.89 -18.58 -5.41
CA THR A 237 -22.12 -17.72 -6.58
C THR A 237 -20.85 -17.03 -7.07
N GLY A 238 -19.85 -16.85 -6.21
CA GLY A 238 -18.67 -16.04 -6.47
C GLY A 238 -18.91 -14.53 -6.31
N GLU A 239 -20.00 -14.15 -5.66
CA GLU A 239 -20.41 -12.76 -5.46
C GLU A 239 -19.66 -12.10 -4.30
N ILE A 240 -19.18 -10.88 -4.54
CA ILE A 240 -18.55 -9.97 -3.59
C ILE A 240 -19.57 -8.88 -3.24
N ILE A 241 -19.81 -8.62 -1.95
CA ILE A 241 -20.74 -7.57 -1.49
C ILE A 241 -20.01 -6.36 -0.87
N ALA A 242 -20.75 -5.29 -0.60
CA ALA A 242 -20.23 -3.97 -0.23
C ALA A 242 -19.36 -3.99 1.04
N THR A 243 -19.74 -4.81 2.04
CA THR A 243 -18.99 -4.95 3.29
C THR A 243 -17.57 -5.47 3.09
N MET A 244 -17.37 -6.39 2.14
CA MET A 244 -16.02 -6.89 1.82
C MET A 244 -15.23 -5.84 1.05
N LEU A 245 -15.85 -5.12 0.11
CA LEU A 245 -15.21 -4.01 -0.61
C LEU A 245 -14.70 -2.95 0.38
N HIS A 246 -15.55 -2.54 1.33
CA HIS A 246 -15.16 -1.64 2.42
C HIS A 246 -13.94 -2.15 3.19
N ALA A 247 -13.97 -3.41 3.64
CA ALA A 247 -12.85 -4.00 4.39
C ALA A 247 -11.55 -4.03 3.57
N MET A 248 -11.61 -4.28 2.27
CA MET A 248 -10.44 -4.28 1.40
C MET A 248 -9.85 -2.88 1.24
N PHE A 249 -10.69 -1.89 0.91
CA PHE A 249 -10.25 -0.50 0.76
C PHE A 249 -9.77 0.12 2.08
N ALA A 250 -10.39 -0.24 3.22
CA ALA A 250 -9.98 0.21 4.55
C ALA A 250 -8.57 -0.22 4.95
N ASN A 251 -8.00 -1.24 4.30
CA ASN A 251 -6.67 -1.80 4.60
C ASN A 251 -5.59 -1.41 3.57
N LEU A 252 -5.85 -0.39 2.75
CA LEU A 252 -4.94 0.12 1.72
C LEU A 252 -4.09 1.27 2.27
N TYR A 253 -2.87 1.02 2.71
CA TYR A 253 -1.98 2.02 3.30
C TYR A 253 -0.66 2.09 2.56
N LEU A 254 -0.19 3.30 2.26
CA LEU A 254 1.17 3.50 1.76
C LEU A 254 2.14 3.47 2.94
N ASN A 255 3.20 2.67 2.85
CA ASN A 255 4.24 2.65 3.88
C ASN A 255 5.29 3.74 3.64
N TYR A 256 5.82 4.30 4.73
CA TYR A 256 7.01 5.14 4.72
C TYR A 256 8.24 4.33 4.29
N GLU A 257 9.29 5.03 3.86
CA GLU A 257 10.59 4.41 3.67
C GLU A 257 11.17 3.94 5.02
N ASN A 258 11.99 2.89 4.96
CA ASN A 258 12.62 2.34 6.15
C ASN A 258 13.73 3.27 6.64
N ASP A 259 13.64 3.72 7.89
CA ASP A 259 14.62 4.54 8.58
C ASP A 259 14.99 3.92 9.95
N TYR A 260 15.77 4.63 10.77
CA TYR A 260 16.19 4.16 12.10
C TYR A 260 15.00 3.78 13.01
N PHE A 261 13.86 4.45 12.88
CA PHE A 261 12.69 4.25 13.73
C PHE A 261 11.63 3.33 13.11
N THR A 262 11.33 3.46 11.81
CA THR A 262 10.33 2.62 11.11
C THR A 262 10.83 1.19 10.88
N SER A 263 12.15 0.96 10.98
CA SER A 263 12.74 -0.39 10.95
C SER A 263 12.97 -1.01 12.34
N ALA A 264 12.75 -0.26 13.43
CA ALA A 264 12.94 -0.76 14.79
C ALA A 264 11.96 -1.91 15.10
N TRP A 265 12.39 -2.90 15.86
CA TRP A 265 11.57 -4.02 16.30
C TRP A 265 10.75 -3.66 17.53
N GLN A 266 9.58 -4.27 17.69
CA GLN A 266 8.77 -4.08 18.89
C GLN A 266 9.41 -4.74 20.12
N ASN A 267 10.07 -5.88 19.94
CA ASN A 267 10.78 -6.60 20.99
C ASN A 267 12.18 -7.02 20.48
N PRO A 268 13.14 -7.27 21.37
CA PRO A 268 14.51 -7.60 20.97
C PRO A 268 14.66 -9.02 20.40
N SER A 269 13.77 -9.94 20.79
CA SER A 269 13.86 -11.38 20.48
C SER A 269 12.72 -11.91 19.61
N ASN A 270 11.71 -11.11 19.31
CA ASN A 270 10.59 -11.48 18.42
C ASN A 270 10.03 -10.24 17.72
N ALA A 271 9.55 -10.40 16.49
CA ALA A 271 9.13 -9.25 15.68
C ALA A 271 7.90 -8.51 16.26
N ILE A 272 6.82 -9.21 16.67
CA ILE A 272 5.52 -8.61 17.07
C ILE A 272 4.76 -9.53 18.05
N ASN A 273 4.09 -8.97 19.08
CA ASN A 273 3.34 -9.71 20.13
C ASN A 273 2.01 -10.37 19.68
N SER A 274 1.76 -10.53 18.39
CA SER A 274 0.50 -11.08 17.87
C SER A 274 0.67 -11.95 16.61
N ILE A 275 1.90 -12.36 16.29
CA ILE A 275 2.24 -13.04 15.03
C ILE A 275 3.15 -14.21 15.34
N GLU A 276 2.63 -15.43 15.17
CA GLU A 276 3.36 -16.70 15.08
C GLU A 276 4.65 -16.79 15.91
N SER A 277 4.51 -16.94 17.23
CA SER A 277 5.64 -17.39 18.03
C SER A 277 5.88 -18.87 17.75
N ILE A 278 6.87 -19.21 16.93
CA ILE A 278 7.45 -20.55 16.94
C ILE A 278 8.33 -20.64 18.20
N THR A 279 7.68 -20.67 19.37
CA THR A 279 8.32 -20.67 20.69
C THR A 279 8.66 -22.08 21.19
N GLY A 280 8.45 -23.11 20.38
CA GLY A 280 8.73 -24.49 20.78
C GLY A 280 9.35 -25.31 19.67
N VAL A 281 10.68 -25.48 19.71
CA VAL A 281 11.30 -26.70 19.19
C VAL A 281 11.23 -27.72 20.32
N THR A 282 10.30 -28.69 20.22
CA THR A 282 10.29 -29.85 21.13
C THR A 282 11.56 -30.65 20.86
N VAL A 283 12.55 -30.55 21.76
CA VAL A 283 13.75 -31.38 21.71
C VAL A 283 13.31 -32.84 21.90
N PRO A 284 13.65 -33.76 20.97
CA PRO A 284 13.33 -35.17 21.15
C PRO A 284 14.16 -35.73 22.32
N GLY A 285 13.50 -36.01 23.44
CA GLY A 285 14.07 -36.72 24.59
C GLY A 285 14.01 -35.91 25.88
N ASN A 286 13.76 -36.62 26.99
CA ASN A 286 13.86 -36.13 28.37
C ASN A 286 15.26 -35.53 28.65
N VAL A 287 15.47 -34.29 28.25
CA VAL A 287 16.50 -33.42 28.81
C VAL A 287 15.73 -32.40 29.62
N SER A 288 15.88 -32.48 30.93
CA SER A 288 15.39 -31.48 31.88
C SER A 288 15.93 -30.09 31.46
N THR A 289 15.12 -29.35 30.70
CA THR A 289 15.37 -27.94 30.41
C THR A 289 15.00 -27.18 31.69
N GLY A 290 15.97 -27.03 32.58
CA GLY A 290 15.86 -26.08 33.67
C GLY A 290 15.62 -24.69 33.07
N VAL A 291 14.46 -24.11 33.34
CA VAL A 291 14.15 -22.73 33.00
C VAL A 291 15.24 -21.84 33.63
N LEU A 292 15.94 -21.06 32.81
CA LEU A 292 16.82 -19.99 33.28
C LEU A 292 15.95 -18.91 33.93
N GLN A 293 15.70 -19.02 35.24
CA GLN A 293 15.15 -17.93 36.04
C GLN A 293 16.31 -17.08 36.55
N GLY A 294 16.60 -15.99 35.85
CA GLY A 294 17.40 -14.90 36.41
C GLY A 294 16.51 -14.05 37.30
N TYR A 295 16.78 -14.01 38.61
CA TYR A 295 16.19 -13.00 39.48
C TYR A 295 17.21 -11.89 39.71
N VAL A 296 16.75 -10.64 39.61
CA VAL A 296 17.53 -9.47 39.99
C VAL A 296 17.52 -9.39 41.51
N SER A 297 18.66 -9.64 42.14
CA SER A 297 18.85 -9.32 43.56
C SER A 297 19.44 -7.91 43.66
N GLN A 298 18.69 -6.98 44.24
CA GLN A 298 19.21 -5.66 44.62
C GLN A 298 20.18 -5.82 45.79
N SER A 299 21.38 -5.28 45.66
CA SER A 299 22.22 -4.99 46.81
C SER A 299 21.77 -3.67 47.46
N ASN A 300 22.04 -3.47 48.75
CA ASN A 300 21.64 -2.27 49.50
C ASN A 300 22.23 -0.94 48.96
N GLU A 301 23.02 -0.96 47.89
CA GLU A 301 23.59 0.23 47.23
C GLU A 301 23.08 0.45 45.78
N GLY A 302 21.90 -0.06 45.44
CA GLY A 302 21.19 0.34 44.21
C GLY A 302 21.69 -0.29 42.90
N ASP A 303 22.80 -1.03 42.91
CA ASP A 303 23.27 -1.79 41.75
C ASP A 303 22.62 -3.19 41.67
N SER A 304 22.08 -3.50 40.49
CA SER A 304 21.43 -4.76 40.13
C SER A 304 22.40 -5.68 39.41
N HIS A 305 22.69 -6.85 39.97
CA HIS A 305 23.54 -7.88 39.33
C HIS A 305 22.70 -9.12 38.97
N LEU A 306 23.02 -9.72 37.81
CA LEU A 306 22.46 -11.00 37.39
C LEU A 306 23.27 -12.14 38.00
N VAL A 307 22.67 -12.88 38.93
CA VAL A 307 23.27 -14.09 39.51
C VAL A 307 22.68 -15.32 38.82
N PHE A 308 23.53 -16.14 38.20
CA PHE A 308 23.12 -17.42 37.60
C PHE A 308 23.29 -18.54 38.62
N SER A 309 22.21 -19.20 39.04
CA SER A 309 22.27 -20.37 39.93
C SER A 309 22.29 -21.69 39.15
N ASN A 310 23.24 -22.57 39.50
CA ASN A 310 23.41 -23.99 39.17
C ASN A 310 22.42 -24.62 38.17
N ASN A 311 22.73 -24.48 36.88
CA ASN A 311 22.43 -25.48 35.86
C ASN A 311 23.68 -25.62 34.99
N ASN A 312 24.28 -26.81 34.94
CA ASN A 312 25.44 -27.09 34.10
C ASN A 312 24.99 -27.03 32.62
N LEU A 313 25.01 -25.85 32.02
CA LEU A 313 24.85 -25.68 30.57
C LEU A 313 26.06 -26.30 29.89
N GLY A 314 25.90 -27.52 29.39
CA GLY A 314 26.92 -28.17 28.58
C GLY A 314 27.18 -27.38 27.28
N GLN A 315 28.40 -27.44 26.75
CA GLN A 315 28.80 -26.73 25.52
C GLN A 315 27.82 -26.96 24.35
N ARG A 316 27.31 -28.18 24.19
CA ARG A 316 26.31 -28.51 23.15
C ARG A 316 24.99 -27.76 23.33
N ALA A 317 24.55 -27.55 24.58
CA ALA A 317 23.34 -26.78 24.85
C ALA A 317 23.55 -25.29 24.51
N LEU A 318 24.76 -24.76 24.78
CA LEU A 318 25.13 -23.41 24.37
C LEU A 318 25.16 -23.24 22.85
N ASP A 319 25.77 -24.18 22.12
CA ASP A 319 25.82 -24.14 20.65
C ASP A 319 24.42 -24.25 20.03
N PHE A 320 23.54 -25.04 20.65
CA PHE A 320 22.12 -25.10 20.27
C PHE A 320 21.41 -23.77 20.49
N LEU A 321 21.62 -23.10 21.64
CA LEU A 321 21.03 -21.79 21.91
C LEU A 321 21.50 -20.72 20.93
N LYS A 322 22.80 -20.70 20.58
CA LYS A 322 23.35 -19.81 19.55
C LYS A 322 22.71 -20.05 18.18
N SER A 323 22.64 -21.32 17.77
CA SER A 323 22.02 -21.69 16.48
C SER A 323 20.53 -21.35 16.44
N PHE A 324 19.84 -21.44 17.59
CA PHE A 324 18.45 -21.05 17.73
C PHE A 324 18.27 -19.52 17.63
N ASP A 325 19.14 -18.73 18.25
CA ASP A 325 19.13 -17.27 18.12
C ASP A 325 19.34 -16.84 16.65
N ASP A 326 20.32 -17.42 15.95
CA ASP A 326 20.54 -17.18 14.51
C ASP A 326 19.29 -17.50 13.67
N TRP A 327 18.59 -18.58 14.02
CA TRP A 327 17.35 -18.97 13.38
C TRP A 327 16.21 -17.97 13.62
N VAL A 328 16.04 -17.50 14.87
CA VAL A 328 15.04 -16.49 15.24
C VAL A 328 15.33 -15.16 14.53
N ARG A 329 16.57 -14.68 14.57
CA ARG A 329 16.98 -13.44 13.90
C ARG A 329 16.74 -13.49 12.40
N ARG A 330 17.10 -14.60 11.74
CA ARG A 330 16.86 -14.77 10.30
C ARG A 330 15.37 -14.71 9.95
N ASN A 331 14.51 -15.30 10.77
CA ASN A 331 13.06 -15.23 10.56
C ASN A 331 12.54 -13.79 10.76
N ASN A 332 13.05 -13.08 11.76
CA ASN A 332 12.68 -11.68 11.98
C ASN A 332 13.11 -10.79 10.80
N TYR A 333 14.34 -10.93 10.28
CA TYR A 333 14.79 -10.15 9.12
C TYR A 333 14.05 -10.47 7.82
N SER A 334 13.66 -11.72 7.61
CA SER A 334 12.97 -12.15 6.38
C SER A 334 11.47 -11.82 6.36
N GLY A 335 10.91 -11.32 7.47
CA GLY A 335 9.49 -10.98 7.60
C GLY A 335 8.60 -12.22 7.71
N SER A 336 7.28 -12.04 7.59
CA SER A 336 6.32 -13.14 7.78
C SER A 336 6.08 -13.98 6.52
N ARG A 337 6.59 -13.54 5.35
CA ARG A 337 6.32 -14.17 4.07
C ARG A 337 7.08 -15.49 3.94
N ALA A 338 6.35 -16.60 3.87
CA ALA A 338 6.94 -17.96 3.84
C ALA A 338 8.00 -18.14 2.75
N VAL A 339 7.76 -17.65 1.53
CA VAL A 339 8.72 -17.79 0.42
C VAL A 339 10.01 -17.00 0.68
N GLN A 340 9.91 -15.82 1.31
CA GLN A 340 11.08 -15.03 1.70
C GLN A 340 11.87 -15.71 2.83
N GLN A 341 11.18 -16.33 3.79
CA GLN A 341 11.81 -17.12 4.84
C GLN A 341 12.55 -18.34 4.26
N ILE A 342 11.93 -19.09 3.35
CA ILE A 342 12.57 -20.23 2.65
C ILE A 342 13.79 -19.74 1.87
N TYR A 343 13.65 -18.66 1.10
CA TYR A 343 14.75 -18.07 0.35
C TYR A 343 15.90 -17.63 1.27
N SER A 344 15.60 -17.01 2.41
CA SER A 344 16.61 -16.57 3.37
C SER A 344 17.39 -17.75 3.97
N ARG A 345 16.77 -18.93 4.09
CA ARG A 345 17.39 -20.14 4.66
C ARG A 345 18.23 -20.90 3.65
N PHE A 346 17.69 -21.12 2.45
CA PHE A 346 18.29 -22.00 1.45
C PHE A 346 19.01 -21.27 0.31
N GLY A 347 18.80 -19.96 0.16
CA GLY A 347 19.39 -19.16 -0.93
C GLY A 347 18.83 -19.47 -2.32
N ILE A 348 17.81 -20.32 -2.43
CA ILE A 348 17.24 -20.77 -3.70
C ILE A 348 15.87 -20.11 -3.88
N LYS A 349 15.69 -19.38 -4.98
CA LYS A 349 14.36 -18.88 -5.39
C LYS A 349 13.62 -20.05 -6.05
N THR A 350 12.53 -20.48 -5.44
CA THR A 350 11.67 -21.52 -6.01
C THR A 350 10.89 -20.97 -7.20
N ASP A 351 10.56 -21.82 -8.17
CA ASP A 351 9.69 -21.45 -9.29
C ASP A 351 8.28 -21.02 -8.81
N ASP A 352 7.87 -21.55 -7.65
CA ASP A 352 6.65 -21.15 -6.92
C ASP A 352 6.63 -19.66 -6.53
N TYR A 353 7.78 -18.96 -6.53
CA TYR A 353 7.79 -17.52 -6.31
C TYR A 353 6.89 -16.78 -7.31
N LYS A 354 6.88 -17.22 -8.57
CA LYS A 354 6.04 -16.62 -9.63
C LYS A 354 4.58 -17.07 -9.57
N SER A 355 4.25 -18.16 -8.88
CA SER A 355 2.87 -18.63 -8.72
C SER A 355 2.18 -17.97 -7.52
N HIS A 356 2.95 -17.60 -6.49
CA HIS A 356 2.44 -16.98 -5.28
C HIS A 356 2.32 -15.45 -5.33
N TYR A 357 3.20 -14.77 -6.08
CA TYR A 357 3.23 -13.31 -6.17
C TYR A 357 2.95 -12.78 -7.58
N ALA A 358 2.41 -11.57 -7.66
CA ALA A 358 2.24 -10.86 -8.93
C ALA A 358 3.60 -10.66 -9.64
N ASN A 359 3.60 -10.68 -10.97
CA ASN A 359 4.83 -10.53 -11.75
C ASN A 359 5.16 -9.05 -11.94
N VAL A 360 6.02 -8.47 -11.09
CA VAL A 360 6.51 -7.10 -11.28
C VAL A 360 7.41 -7.03 -12.52
N LEU A 361 7.08 -6.13 -13.43
CA LEU A 361 7.77 -5.91 -14.70
C LEU A 361 8.76 -4.75 -14.62
N ALA A 362 8.34 -3.64 -13.99
CA ALA A 362 9.16 -2.46 -13.83
C ALA A 362 8.72 -1.65 -12.59
N THR A 363 9.66 -0.87 -12.05
CA THR A 363 9.41 0.11 -11.00
C THR A 363 10.18 1.37 -11.37
N ASP A 364 9.62 2.54 -11.04
CA ASP A 364 10.26 3.83 -11.27
C ASP A 364 10.06 4.78 -10.09
N SER A 365 10.97 5.76 -9.95
CA SER A 365 10.93 6.76 -8.89
C SER A 365 11.41 8.11 -9.43
N ILE A 366 10.51 9.07 -9.48
CA ILE A 366 10.70 10.39 -10.10
C ILE A 366 10.58 11.45 -9.00
N PRO A 367 11.64 12.19 -8.66
CA PRO A 367 11.56 13.24 -7.64
C PRO A 367 10.72 14.42 -8.16
N VAL A 368 9.92 15.01 -7.28
CA VAL A 368 9.19 16.25 -7.61
C VAL A 368 10.10 17.44 -7.43
N GLN A 369 10.12 18.36 -8.39
CA GLN A 369 10.93 19.57 -8.34
C GLN A 369 10.09 20.74 -7.84
N VAL A 370 10.54 21.37 -6.76
CA VAL A 370 9.92 22.57 -6.19
C VAL A 370 10.76 23.79 -6.56
N GLY A 371 10.15 24.75 -7.24
CA GLY A 371 10.71 26.07 -7.51
C GLY A 371 9.99 27.15 -6.71
N ASP A 372 10.58 28.34 -6.68
CA ASP A 372 10.05 29.53 -6.01
C ASP A 372 9.41 30.52 -6.99
N ILE A 373 8.43 31.27 -6.48
CA ILE A 373 7.82 32.42 -7.14
C ILE A 373 7.88 33.57 -6.14
N THR A 374 8.44 34.70 -6.54
CA THR A 374 8.60 35.89 -5.69
C THR A 374 7.59 36.97 -6.05
N SER A 375 7.00 37.62 -5.05
CA SER A 375 6.18 38.80 -5.27
C SER A 375 7.05 39.97 -5.71
N THR A 376 6.79 40.51 -6.91
CA THR A 376 7.56 41.61 -7.53
C THR A 376 6.92 42.98 -7.37
N ALA A 377 5.73 43.05 -6.77
CA ALA A 377 5.00 44.30 -6.52
C ALA A 377 4.45 44.30 -5.09
N ASP A 378 4.41 45.48 -4.48
CA ASP A 378 3.78 45.68 -3.19
C ASP A 378 2.25 45.68 -3.37
N ALA A 379 1.63 44.60 -2.92
CA ALA A 379 0.20 44.38 -3.05
C ALA A 379 -0.48 44.38 -1.67
N GLY A 380 -0.20 45.37 -0.81
CA GLY A 380 -0.97 45.77 0.38
C GLY A 380 -1.09 44.78 1.55
N SER A 381 -1.17 43.48 1.28
CA SER A 381 -1.26 42.38 2.24
C SER A 381 -0.09 41.39 2.12
N ALA A 382 0.63 41.39 0.99
CA ALA A 382 1.83 40.57 0.77
C ALA A 382 3.07 41.46 0.70
N ILE A 383 4.08 41.16 1.50
CA ILE A 383 5.35 41.90 1.55
C ILE A 383 6.11 41.71 0.23
N LEU A 384 6.73 42.77 -0.29
CA LEU A 384 7.60 42.69 -1.47
C LEU A 384 8.74 41.69 -1.23
N GLY A 385 8.91 40.74 -2.14
CA GLY A 385 9.90 39.66 -1.99
C GLY A 385 9.41 38.44 -1.20
N ASP A 386 8.13 38.36 -0.84
CA ASP A 386 7.60 37.12 -0.26
C ASP A 386 7.60 35.98 -1.30
N TYR A 387 7.83 34.77 -0.82
CA TYR A 387 7.93 33.56 -1.61
C TYR A 387 6.63 32.75 -1.55
N ALA A 388 6.23 32.21 -2.70
CA ALA A 388 5.31 31.09 -2.83
C ALA A 388 6.04 29.94 -3.56
N GLY A 389 5.65 28.70 -3.31
CA GLY A 389 6.27 27.56 -3.98
C GLY A 389 5.43 27.06 -5.16
N LYS A 390 6.11 26.50 -6.16
CA LYS A 390 5.49 25.81 -7.30
C LYS A 390 6.20 24.49 -7.55
N GLY A 391 5.44 23.40 -7.49
CA GLY A 391 5.93 22.05 -7.79
C GLY A 391 5.58 21.58 -9.19
N ILE A 392 6.56 21.00 -9.89
CA ILE A 392 6.38 20.31 -11.18
C ILE A 392 7.10 18.95 -11.12
N MET A 393 6.49 17.94 -11.73
CA MET A 393 7.12 16.65 -11.96
C MET A 393 6.95 16.25 -13.42
N ASN A 394 8.03 15.77 -14.03
CA ASN A 394 8.03 15.18 -15.36
C ASN A 394 8.94 13.94 -15.37
N GLY A 395 8.48 12.87 -16.00
CA GLY A 395 9.35 11.73 -16.33
C GLY A 395 8.65 10.69 -17.17
N SER A 396 9.41 9.72 -17.66
CA SER A 396 8.92 8.70 -18.59
C SER A 396 9.55 7.35 -18.35
N LYS A 397 8.81 6.27 -18.58
CA LYS A 397 9.29 4.90 -18.43
C LYS A 397 8.75 3.98 -19.52
N GLN A 398 9.67 3.27 -20.17
CA GLN A 398 9.34 2.18 -21.09
C GLN A 398 9.34 0.82 -20.37
N VAL A 399 8.35 -0.01 -20.69
CA VAL A 399 8.17 -1.38 -20.21
C VAL A 399 7.80 -2.28 -21.39
N SER A 400 8.47 -3.41 -21.52
CA SER A 400 8.14 -4.44 -22.50
C SER A 400 7.91 -5.78 -21.82
N CYS A 401 6.83 -6.50 -22.15
CA CYS A 401 6.57 -7.83 -21.61
C CYS A 401 5.89 -8.74 -22.63
N GLN A 402 6.09 -10.05 -22.44
CA GLN A 402 5.35 -11.10 -23.13
C GLN A 402 4.56 -11.88 -22.09
N VAL A 403 3.27 -12.06 -22.33
CA VAL A 403 2.35 -12.68 -21.40
C VAL A 403 1.96 -14.07 -21.91
N SER A 404 1.99 -15.07 -21.02
CA SER A 404 1.61 -16.45 -21.35
C SER A 404 0.17 -16.80 -20.95
N ASP A 405 -0.44 -16.05 -20.03
CA ASP A 405 -1.70 -16.41 -19.38
C ASP A 405 -2.75 -15.29 -19.51
N TYR A 406 -4.01 -15.62 -19.20
CA TYR A 406 -5.02 -14.60 -18.97
C TYR A 406 -4.72 -13.85 -17.66
N GLY A 407 -4.93 -12.54 -17.68
CA GLY A 407 -4.65 -11.70 -16.54
C GLY A 407 -4.82 -10.22 -16.85
N VAL A 408 -4.27 -9.39 -15.98
CA VAL A 408 -4.33 -7.93 -16.11
C VAL A 408 -2.93 -7.35 -15.94
N ILE A 409 -2.56 -6.42 -16.82
CA ILE A 409 -1.41 -5.55 -16.62
C ILE A 409 -1.89 -4.29 -15.90
N LEU A 410 -1.21 -3.96 -14.81
CA LEU A 410 -1.49 -2.80 -13.97
C LEU A 410 -0.26 -1.92 -13.88
N ILE A 411 -0.46 -0.61 -13.91
CA ILE A 411 0.53 0.38 -13.50
C ILE A 411 -0.06 1.14 -12.32
N LEU A 412 0.52 0.96 -11.14
CA LEU A 412 0.18 1.75 -9.95
C LEU A 412 1.06 3.00 -9.90
N GLY A 413 0.47 4.13 -9.53
CA GLY A 413 1.18 5.39 -9.25
C GLY A 413 0.84 5.90 -7.85
N TYR A 414 1.81 6.43 -7.14
CA TYR A 414 1.63 7.01 -5.81
C TYR A 414 2.71 8.05 -5.48
N PHE A 415 2.34 9.08 -4.72
CA PHE A 415 3.29 10.05 -4.17
C PHE A 415 3.75 9.60 -2.78
N THR A 416 5.06 9.60 -2.56
CA THR A 416 5.68 9.29 -1.27
C THR A 416 6.53 10.47 -0.81
N VAL A 417 6.61 10.63 0.51
CA VAL A 417 7.38 11.67 1.18
C VAL A 417 8.54 11.01 1.91
N ALA A 418 9.71 11.66 1.92
CA ALA A 418 10.80 11.29 2.82
C ALA A 418 10.54 11.94 4.20
N PRO A 419 10.11 11.16 5.22
CA PRO A 419 9.78 11.72 6.52
C PRO A 419 11.04 12.14 7.26
N MET A 420 10.97 13.26 7.98
CA MET A 420 12.05 13.71 8.87
C MET A 420 11.61 13.56 10.33
N ASN A 421 12.29 12.71 11.09
CA ASN A 421 12.04 12.56 12.53
C ASN A 421 12.93 13.53 13.28
N ALA A 422 12.56 14.82 13.38
CA ALA A 422 13.46 15.85 13.91
C ALA A 422 13.30 16.12 15.42
N TYR A 423 12.16 15.83 16.02
CA TYR A 423 11.77 16.41 17.32
C TYR A 423 12.29 15.68 18.57
N GLY A 424 12.94 14.53 18.44
CA GLY A 424 13.56 13.81 19.57
C GLY A 424 15.03 14.14 19.81
N PHE A 425 15.60 13.57 20.87
CA PHE A 425 17.03 13.68 21.19
C PHE A 425 17.89 12.79 20.30
N ASP A 426 19.12 13.22 19.97
CA ASP A 426 20.10 12.34 19.35
C ASP A 426 20.59 11.31 20.37
N ARG A 427 20.63 10.03 20.00
CA ARG A 427 21.18 8.97 20.84
C ARG A 427 22.58 9.29 21.34
N ARG A 428 23.39 10.05 20.58
CA ARG A 428 24.74 10.46 20.99
C ARG A 428 24.75 11.26 22.30
N VAL A 429 23.73 12.08 22.55
CA VAL A 429 23.64 12.89 23.78
C VAL A 429 23.04 12.14 24.96
N LEU A 430 22.40 10.99 24.71
CA LEU A 430 21.81 10.14 25.75
C LEU A 430 22.78 9.11 26.32
N ARG A 431 24.01 8.99 25.77
CA ARG A 431 25.01 8.02 26.24
C ARG A 431 25.63 8.48 27.54
N ASN A 432 25.37 7.75 28.63
CA ASN A 432 25.89 8.09 29.96
C ASN A 432 26.79 6.99 30.56
N LYS A 433 26.72 5.76 30.05
CA LYS A 433 27.52 4.63 30.53
C LYS A 433 28.60 4.25 29.52
N PRO A 434 29.75 3.69 29.97
CA PRO A 434 30.80 3.22 29.06
C PRO A 434 30.31 2.20 28.02
N LEU A 435 29.30 1.38 28.35
CA LEU A 435 28.75 0.35 27.46
C LEU A 435 27.79 0.88 26.37
N ASP A 436 27.34 2.14 26.50
CA ASP A 436 26.54 2.82 25.48
C ASP A 436 27.42 3.27 24.29
N TYR A 437 28.73 3.40 24.53
CA TYR A 437 29.74 3.63 23.51
C TYR A 437 30.10 2.34 22.79
N TYR A 438 30.57 2.47 21.56
CA TYR A 438 30.93 1.33 20.73
C TYR A 438 32.06 0.54 21.38
N ASN A 439 31.82 -0.75 21.59
CA ASN A 439 32.81 -1.72 22.04
C ASN A 439 32.77 -2.91 21.07
N PRO A 440 33.89 -3.26 20.41
CA PRO A 440 33.92 -4.29 19.38
C PRO A 440 33.53 -5.69 19.92
N GLU A 441 33.72 -5.95 21.21
CA GLU A 441 33.38 -7.23 21.85
C GLU A 441 31.87 -7.49 21.89
N PHE A 442 31.05 -6.44 21.80
CA PHE A 442 29.59 -6.53 21.85
C PHE A 442 28.90 -6.23 20.52
N ASP A 443 29.64 -5.98 19.45
CA ASP A 443 29.06 -5.73 18.12
C ASP A 443 28.30 -6.97 17.64
N GLY A 444 27.06 -6.77 17.18
CA GLY A 444 26.16 -7.86 16.77
C GLY A 444 25.60 -8.72 17.91
N LEU A 445 25.92 -8.43 19.18
CA LEU A 445 25.39 -9.14 20.35
C LEU A 445 24.30 -8.32 21.05
N GLY A 446 23.07 -8.82 20.96
CA GLY A 446 21.90 -8.21 21.59
C GLY A 446 21.29 -7.06 20.80
N ALA A 447 20.36 -6.35 21.43
CA ALA A 447 19.64 -5.23 20.86
C ALA A 447 19.69 -4.03 21.82
N ASP A 448 19.74 -2.85 21.23
CA ASP A 448 19.70 -1.58 21.91
C ASP A 448 18.25 -1.08 21.94
N ALA A 449 17.75 -0.75 23.14
CA ALA A 449 16.46 -0.08 23.29
C ALA A 449 16.55 1.34 22.73
N ILE A 450 15.49 1.76 22.04
CA ILE A 450 15.23 3.14 21.62
C ILE A 450 14.19 3.69 22.59
N SER A 451 14.49 4.82 23.23
CA SER A 451 13.51 5.51 24.08
C SER A 451 12.53 6.33 23.25
N VAL A 452 11.32 6.55 23.76
CA VAL A 452 10.35 7.46 23.14
C VAL A 452 10.94 8.87 23.00
N GLY A 453 11.76 9.32 23.96
CA GLY A 453 12.45 10.60 23.89
C GLY A 453 13.46 10.74 22.73
N GLU A 454 14.02 9.63 22.19
CA GLU A 454 14.82 9.67 20.96
C GLU A 454 13.96 9.99 19.73
N LEU A 455 12.72 9.53 19.71
CA LEU A 455 11.79 9.72 18.61
C LEU A 455 11.15 11.11 18.67
N TRP A 456 10.57 11.46 19.81
CA TRP A 456 9.88 12.73 20.05
C TRP A 456 10.01 13.12 21.53
N ALA A 457 10.56 14.29 21.82
CA ALA A 457 10.67 14.80 23.18
C ALA A 457 9.41 15.64 23.48
N SER A 458 8.46 15.06 24.22
CA SER A 458 7.31 15.84 24.70
C SER A 458 7.76 16.82 25.77
N PRO A 459 7.38 18.12 25.69
CA PRO A 459 7.40 18.97 26.88
C PRO A 459 6.37 18.38 27.85
N LEU A 460 6.85 17.82 28.96
CA LEU A 460 6.10 17.15 30.03
C LEU A 460 4.62 17.61 30.07
N ALA A 461 3.71 16.78 29.57
CA ALA A 461 2.31 16.94 29.91
C ALA A 461 2.19 16.52 31.37
N GLU A 462 2.02 17.48 32.29
CA GLU A 462 1.48 17.15 33.59
C GLU A 462 0.11 16.51 33.33
N ASN A 463 -0.08 15.26 33.77
CA ASN A 463 -1.42 14.69 33.82
C ASN A 463 -2.28 15.61 34.72
N GLU A 464 -3.58 15.70 34.46
CA GLU A 464 -4.52 16.51 35.28
C GLU A 464 -4.44 16.16 36.79
N ASP A 465 -3.93 14.96 37.12
CA ASP A 465 -3.72 14.44 38.48
C ASP A 465 -2.36 14.82 39.11
N GLY A 466 -1.51 15.61 38.45
CA GLY A 466 -0.22 16.09 38.99
C GLY A 466 0.89 15.03 39.07
N THR A 467 0.71 13.87 38.43
CA THR A 467 1.76 12.85 38.28
C THR A 467 2.69 13.18 37.11
N GLN A 468 4.00 13.14 37.34
CA GLN A 468 4.98 13.32 36.25
C GLN A 468 4.94 12.13 35.30
N ASP A 469 4.76 12.41 34.01
CA ASP A 469 4.75 11.41 32.97
C ASP A 469 6.20 10.95 32.67
N THR A 470 6.65 9.83 33.25
CA THR A 470 7.98 9.24 33.00
C THR A 470 8.10 8.58 31.63
N MET A 471 7.20 8.87 30.69
CA MET A 471 7.08 8.20 29.39
C MET A 471 8.17 8.55 28.39
N ASN A 472 8.91 9.66 28.58
CA ASN A 472 10.10 9.95 27.75
C ASN A 472 11.18 8.86 27.89
N GLU A 473 11.20 8.15 29.03
CA GLU A 473 12.10 7.01 29.29
C GLU A 473 11.49 5.66 28.85
N ALA A 474 10.22 5.64 28.42
CA ALA A 474 9.60 4.43 27.93
C ALA A 474 10.31 3.92 26.67
N VAL A 475 10.33 2.59 26.51
CA VAL A 475 10.95 1.95 25.35
C VAL A 475 9.98 1.97 24.19
N PHE A 476 10.36 2.67 23.12
CA PHE A 476 9.63 2.70 21.84
C PHE A 476 9.78 1.39 21.05
N GLY A 477 11.01 0.88 21.03
CA GLY A 477 11.38 -0.33 20.29
C GLY A 477 12.85 -0.67 20.44
N PHE A 478 13.32 -1.61 19.64
CA PHE A 478 14.67 -2.17 19.72
C PHE A 478 15.34 -2.15 18.35
N THR A 479 16.63 -1.86 18.30
CA THR A 479 17.46 -2.01 17.09
C THR A 479 18.69 -2.84 17.42
N GLU A 480 19.46 -3.25 16.41
CA GLU A 480 20.75 -3.90 16.66
C GLU A 480 21.64 -3.01 17.52
N ARG A 481 22.49 -3.66 18.33
CA ARG A 481 23.44 -2.92 19.16
C ARG A 481 24.34 -2.02 18.30
N TYR A 482 24.52 -0.77 18.73
CA TYR A 482 25.31 0.25 18.05
C TYR A 482 24.79 0.71 16.68
N ASN A 483 23.53 0.43 16.35
CA ASN A 483 22.95 0.82 15.07
C ASN A 483 22.94 2.35 14.84
N SER A 484 22.95 3.15 15.90
CA SER A 484 23.07 4.63 15.82
C SER A 484 24.40 5.15 15.29
N TYR A 485 25.46 4.32 15.25
CA TYR A 485 26.71 4.68 14.59
C TYR A 485 26.69 4.40 13.08
N ARG A 486 25.74 3.58 12.60
CA ARG A 486 25.65 3.15 11.20
C ARG A 486 24.81 4.10 10.33
N TYR A 487 23.93 4.89 10.94
CA TYR A 487 22.98 5.76 10.24
C TYR A 487 23.06 7.21 10.70
N GLY A 488 22.88 8.14 9.75
CA GLY A 488 22.68 9.56 10.02
C GLY A 488 21.19 9.88 10.20
N ARG A 489 20.89 10.90 11.01
CA ARG A 489 19.55 11.43 11.22
C ARG A 489 19.48 12.86 10.67
N ASP A 490 18.34 13.21 10.08
CA ASP A 490 18.07 14.59 9.70
C ASP A 490 17.86 15.48 10.93
N VAL A 491 18.43 16.69 10.90
CA VAL A 491 18.35 17.64 12.01
C VAL A 491 17.70 18.92 11.54
N ILE A 492 16.68 19.36 12.27
CA ILE A 492 16.02 20.66 12.08
C ILE A 492 16.40 21.55 13.27
N THR A 493 16.83 22.77 13.00
CA THR A 493 17.33 23.74 14.00
C THR A 493 16.80 25.15 13.71
N GLY A 494 16.97 26.07 14.66
CA GLY A 494 16.47 27.44 14.55
C GLY A 494 14.95 27.49 14.66
N GLU A 495 14.34 28.51 14.06
CA GLU A 495 12.89 28.71 14.08
C GLU A 495 12.12 27.65 13.27
N PHE A 496 12.79 26.88 12.38
CA PHE A 496 12.19 25.70 11.75
C PHE A 496 11.88 24.58 12.76
N ARG A 497 12.60 24.52 13.88
CA ARG A 497 12.32 23.57 14.96
C ARG A 497 11.40 24.30 15.94
N ASP A 498 10.12 23.99 15.85
CA ASP A 498 9.02 24.64 16.55
C ASP A 498 9.30 24.93 18.05
N TYR A 499 9.74 26.16 18.34
CA TYR A 499 9.86 26.73 19.69
C TYR A 499 9.00 27.99 19.84
N HIS A 500 8.35 28.44 18.77
CA HIS A 500 7.60 29.70 18.72
C HIS A 500 6.18 29.45 18.22
N LYS A 501 5.18 29.79 19.03
CA LYS A 501 3.75 29.56 18.78
C LYS A 501 3.14 30.41 17.65
N ASP A 502 3.91 31.34 17.06
CA ASP A 502 3.38 32.45 16.24
C ASP A 502 3.91 32.51 14.79
N GLY A 503 4.43 31.42 14.24
CA GLY A 503 4.75 31.36 12.81
C GLY A 503 5.01 29.93 12.35
N ASP A 504 4.08 29.34 11.61
CA ASP A 504 4.15 27.97 11.11
C ASP A 504 5.29 27.78 10.08
N MET A 505 6.54 27.72 10.56
CA MET A 505 7.70 27.36 9.75
C MET A 505 7.73 25.87 9.37
N ASN A 506 6.79 25.09 9.91
CA ASN A 506 6.57 23.68 9.58
C ASN A 506 6.24 23.43 8.10
N VAL A 507 5.83 24.46 7.34
CA VAL A 507 5.57 24.38 5.89
C VAL A 507 6.85 24.15 5.07
N TRP A 508 8.03 24.46 5.62
CA TRP A 508 9.30 24.38 4.93
C TRP A 508 9.93 22.98 4.91
N HIS A 509 9.42 22.05 5.70
CA HIS A 509 10.01 20.71 5.86
C HIS A 509 8.98 19.61 6.08
N THR A 510 9.40 18.36 5.86
CA THR A 510 8.58 17.15 6.02
C THR A 510 8.81 16.51 7.40
N GLY A 511 8.89 17.34 8.44
CA GLY A 511 9.01 16.89 9.84
C GLY A 511 7.75 16.16 10.30
N ARG A 512 7.87 15.01 10.95
CA ARG A 512 6.69 14.28 11.46
C ARG A 512 6.21 14.85 12.78
N ASN A 513 4.92 15.16 12.89
CA ASN A 513 4.28 15.41 14.18
C ASN A 513 3.72 14.09 14.72
N LEU A 514 4.23 13.67 15.88
CA LEU A 514 3.89 12.38 16.50
C LEU A 514 2.94 12.53 17.70
N GLN A 515 2.44 13.75 17.96
CA GLN A 515 1.57 14.05 19.10
C GLN A 515 0.26 13.27 19.07
N GLU A 516 -0.38 13.16 17.90
CA GLU A 516 -1.64 12.41 17.77
C GLU A 516 -1.43 10.90 18.00
N LEU A 517 -0.34 10.35 17.47
CA LEU A 517 0.03 8.95 17.69
C LEU A 517 0.34 8.66 19.16
N TRP A 518 0.90 9.65 19.87
CA TRP A 518 1.12 9.58 21.32
C TRP A 518 -0.20 9.61 22.09
N ALA A 519 -1.09 10.56 21.80
CA ALA A 519 -2.38 10.69 22.48
C ALA A 519 -3.27 9.44 22.33
N ASP A 520 -3.17 8.74 21.19
CA ASP A 520 -3.86 7.47 20.92
C ASP A 520 -3.18 6.25 21.57
N GLY A 521 -1.99 6.40 22.18
CA GLY A 521 -1.22 5.28 22.74
C GLY A 521 -0.61 4.34 21.69
N SER A 522 -0.65 4.74 20.42
CA SER A 522 -0.21 3.95 19.26
C SER A 522 1.26 4.18 18.87
N LEU A 523 2.01 4.96 19.65
CA LEU A 523 3.43 5.28 19.45
C LEU A 523 4.36 4.12 19.88
N VAL A 524 4.26 3.00 19.16
CA VAL A 524 5.07 1.80 19.37
C VAL A 524 5.73 1.40 18.06
N ALA A 525 6.95 0.87 18.13
CA ALA A 525 7.65 0.38 16.94
C ALA A 525 6.81 -0.65 16.16
N GLN A 526 6.87 -0.59 14.83
CA GLN A 526 6.07 -1.41 13.91
C GLN A 526 4.55 -1.25 14.04
N SER A 527 4.03 -0.22 14.72
CA SER A 527 2.60 0.08 14.69
C SER A 527 2.18 0.54 13.29
N THR A 528 0.90 0.37 12.93
CA THR A 528 0.39 0.81 11.62
C THR A 528 0.63 2.30 11.45
N GLY A 529 0.22 3.14 12.42
CA GLY A 529 0.39 4.59 12.36
C GLY A 529 1.85 5.07 12.30
N MET A 530 2.80 4.33 12.87
CA MET A 530 4.22 4.71 12.77
C MET A 530 4.78 4.48 11.36
N ASN A 531 4.38 3.39 10.71
CA ASN A 531 4.97 2.92 9.46
C ASN A 531 4.17 3.31 8.21
N THR A 532 2.90 3.70 8.35
CA THR A 532 2.04 4.06 7.23
C THR A 532 1.77 5.55 7.15
N LEU A 533 1.73 6.07 5.93
CA LEU A 533 1.10 7.33 5.60
C LEU A 533 -0.44 7.13 5.61
N PRO A 534 -1.22 8.01 6.25
CA PRO A 534 -2.67 7.91 6.23
C PRO A 534 -3.21 8.04 4.80
N GLN A 535 -4.35 7.40 4.53
CA GLN A 535 -4.99 7.39 3.21
C GLN A 535 -5.54 8.75 2.78
N THR A 536 -5.88 9.58 3.76
CA THR A 536 -6.45 10.92 3.59
C THR A 536 -5.91 11.84 4.67
N ASP A 537 -5.95 13.15 4.43
CA ASP A 537 -5.54 14.18 5.39
C ASP A 537 -4.13 13.95 5.93
N SER A 538 -3.19 13.82 4.99
CA SER A 538 -1.79 13.69 5.33
C SER A 538 -1.29 14.91 6.09
N GLU A 539 -0.50 14.71 7.15
CA GLU A 539 0.15 15.79 7.90
C GLU A 539 1.03 16.69 7.01
N TYR A 540 1.45 16.19 5.84
CA TYR A 540 2.25 16.93 4.87
C TYR A 540 1.40 17.88 4.03
N ASN A 541 0.07 17.81 4.09
CA ASN A 541 -0.81 18.74 3.37
C ASN A 541 -0.61 20.20 3.83
N ARG A 542 -0.01 20.41 5.01
CA ARG A 542 0.41 21.73 5.50
C ARG A 542 1.35 22.51 4.56
N ILE A 543 2.04 21.85 3.63
CA ILE A 543 2.92 22.56 2.67
C ILE A 543 2.12 23.35 1.63
N PHE A 544 0.86 22.98 1.40
CA PHE A 544 -0.02 23.64 0.45
C PHE A 544 -0.66 24.89 1.08
N SER A 545 -0.98 25.88 0.24
CA SER A 545 -1.66 27.09 0.72
C SER A 545 -3.11 26.82 1.13
N ASP A 546 -3.75 25.83 0.50
CA ASP A 546 -5.07 25.36 0.88
C ASP A 546 -4.95 24.07 1.69
N THR A 547 -5.07 24.19 3.01
CA THR A 547 -4.99 23.05 3.94
C THR A 547 -6.37 22.47 4.28
N SER A 548 -7.44 23.25 4.07
CA SER A 548 -8.82 22.89 4.38
C SER A 548 -9.61 22.39 3.17
N GLY A 549 -9.06 22.54 1.97
CA GLY A 549 -9.69 22.15 0.72
C GLY A 549 -10.11 20.68 0.67
N GLU A 550 -11.22 20.43 0.00
CA GLU A 550 -11.65 19.08 -0.34
C GLU A 550 -11.02 18.55 -1.64
N GLU A 551 -10.20 19.38 -2.29
CA GLU A 551 -9.53 19.05 -3.53
C GLU A 551 -8.20 18.34 -3.29
N ASN A 552 -7.79 17.53 -4.25
CA ASN A 552 -6.49 16.86 -4.22
C ASN A 552 -5.38 17.81 -4.71
N HIS A 553 -4.20 17.70 -4.11
CA HIS A 553 -3.12 18.65 -4.35
C HIS A 553 -2.24 18.35 -5.57
N PHE A 554 -2.28 17.14 -6.13
CA PHE A 554 -1.51 16.79 -7.33
C PHE A 554 -2.44 16.65 -8.53
N TYR A 555 -2.21 17.44 -9.57
CA TYR A 555 -2.92 17.38 -10.85
C TYR A 555 -2.05 16.69 -11.89
N MET A 556 -2.40 15.46 -12.25
CA MET A 556 -1.53 14.58 -13.01
C MET A 556 -2.16 14.12 -14.33
N THR A 557 -1.35 14.11 -15.38
CA THR A 557 -1.64 13.41 -16.63
C THR A 557 -0.60 12.31 -16.86
N ALA A 558 -1.08 11.11 -17.16
CA ALA A 558 -0.27 9.99 -17.60
C ALA A 558 -0.65 9.64 -19.04
N ARG A 559 0.31 9.72 -19.96
CA ARG A 559 0.12 9.35 -21.36
C ARG A 559 0.79 8.01 -21.59
N PHE A 560 0.00 7.03 -21.99
CA PHE A 560 0.48 5.69 -22.30
C PHE A 560 0.48 5.51 -23.80
N LYS A 561 1.66 5.31 -24.38
CA LYS A 561 1.81 4.83 -25.74
C LYS A 561 1.95 3.31 -25.69
N VAL A 562 0.95 2.58 -26.19
CA VAL A 562 0.85 1.13 -26.00
C VAL A 562 0.73 0.43 -27.34
N ASP A 563 1.79 -0.29 -27.70
CA ASP A 563 1.82 -1.18 -28.84
C ASP A 563 1.60 -2.62 -28.36
N ALA A 564 0.42 -3.18 -28.63
CA ALA A 564 0.05 -4.54 -28.26
C ALA A 564 0.04 -5.47 -29.48
N ILE A 565 0.91 -6.47 -29.51
CA ILE A 565 0.87 -7.54 -30.52
C ILE A 565 0.02 -8.68 -29.96
N ARG A 566 -1.19 -8.84 -30.50
CA ARG A 566 -2.18 -9.81 -30.02
C ARG A 566 -2.41 -10.93 -31.05
N PRO A 567 -2.75 -12.16 -30.63
CA PRO A 567 -3.14 -13.28 -31.50
C PRO A 567 -4.58 -13.11 -32.04
N MET A 568 -4.91 -11.91 -32.54
CA MET A 568 -6.23 -11.52 -33.01
C MET A 568 -6.19 -11.04 -34.45
N LEU A 569 -7.30 -11.21 -35.17
CA LEU A 569 -7.46 -10.70 -36.52
C LEU A 569 -7.55 -9.17 -36.49
N ASN A 570 -6.90 -8.51 -37.45
CA ASN A 570 -7.15 -7.09 -37.69
C ASN A 570 -8.56 -6.87 -38.24
N LEU A 571 -9.08 -5.66 -38.11
CA LEU A 571 -10.44 -5.33 -38.55
C LEU A 571 -10.69 -5.65 -40.03
N ASN A 572 -9.67 -5.54 -40.89
CA ASN A 572 -9.74 -5.93 -42.31
C ASN A 572 -9.83 -7.46 -42.53
N GLN A 573 -9.27 -8.25 -41.62
CA GLN A 573 -9.27 -9.72 -41.68
C GLN A 573 -10.53 -10.33 -41.05
N VAL A 574 -11.21 -9.62 -40.14
CA VAL A 574 -12.47 -10.06 -39.51
C VAL A 574 -13.54 -10.46 -40.54
N PRO A 575 -13.85 -9.67 -41.58
CA PRO A 575 -14.86 -10.04 -42.57
C PRO A 575 -14.40 -11.13 -43.55
N ARG A 576 -13.16 -11.62 -43.44
CA ARG A 576 -12.56 -12.65 -44.32
C ARG A 576 -12.70 -12.33 -45.81
N LEU A 577 -12.62 -11.03 -46.14
CA LEU A 577 -12.61 -10.56 -47.52
C LEU A 577 -11.33 -11.02 -48.22
N GLY A 578 -11.37 -11.08 -49.55
CA GLY A 578 -10.23 -11.45 -50.37
C GLY A 578 -9.06 -10.47 -50.26
N GLU A 579 -7.93 -10.84 -50.84
CA GLU A 579 -6.75 -9.99 -50.88
C GLU A 579 -7.00 -8.79 -51.82
N GLY A 580 -6.98 -7.58 -51.28
CA GLY A 580 -7.15 -6.33 -52.02
C GLY A 580 -6.69 -5.12 -51.18
N ASP A 581 -6.06 -4.15 -51.83
CA ASP A 581 -5.36 -3.01 -51.18
C ASP A 581 -6.18 -1.71 -51.11
N THR A 582 -7.49 -1.77 -51.33
CA THR A 582 -8.32 -0.56 -51.30
C THR A 582 -8.48 -0.06 -49.87
N THR A 583 -7.79 1.04 -49.55
CA THR A 583 -7.95 1.74 -48.27
C THR A 583 -9.12 2.71 -48.36
N VAL A 584 -10.17 2.44 -47.58
CA VAL A 584 -11.34 3.33 -47.47
C VAL A 584 -11.33 3.94 -46.08
N PRO A 585 -11.31 5.28 -45.93
CA PRO A 585 -11.42 5.91 -44.62
C PRO A 585 -12.80 5.57 -44.04
N ARG A 586 -12.81 4.89 -42.88
CA ARG A 586 -14.06 4.46 -42.22
C ARG A 586 -14.94 5.64 -41.81
N ASN A 587 -14.30 6.75 -41.46
CA ASN A 587 -14.91 8.04 -41.14
C ASN A 587 -14.27 9.12 -42.03
N GLY A 588 -14.98 10.20 -42.33
CA GLY A 588 -14.48 11.34 -43.12
C GLY A 588 -13.43 12.22 -42.42
N ASN A 589 -12.69 11.69 -41.45
CA ASN A 589 -11.70 12.43 -40.67
C ASN A 589 -10.35 12.60 -41.39
N VAL A 590 -10.21 11.98 -42.56
CA VAL A 590 -9.06 12.15 -43.44
C VAL A 590 -9.62 12.56 -44.80
N ILE A 591 -9.24 13.74 -45.27
CA ILE A 591 -9.47 14.11 -46.67
C ILE A 591 -8.45 13.29 -47.46
N SER A 592 -8.93 12.22 -48.11
CA SER A 592 -8.13 11.37 -48.99
C SER A 592 -7.72 12.09 -50.26
#